data_AF-A0A1F2QE97-F1
#
_entry.id   AF-A0A1F2QE97-F1
#
_cell.length_a   1.000
_cell.length_b   1.000
_cell.length_c   1.000
_cell.angle_alpha   90.00
_cell.angle_beta   90.00
_cell.angle_gamma   90.00
#
_symmetry.space_group_name_H-M   'P 1'
#
loop_
_entity.id
_entity.type
_entity.pdbx_description
1 polymer ?
#
loop_
_entity_poly.entity_id
_entity_poly.type
_entity_poly.pdbx_seq_one_letter_code
_entity_poly.pdbx_strand_id
1 'polypeptide(L)'
;MTAKLEHEWELELPAATADQLLAALTTRDRLYGQTITLEPEENSGQAVEVWLASVESLEAKKYRLGVYAEISGPKQYLEAARDALQDIVSEQVEAAAAEAEEATLLERRPAAEIRFRKVGEDDEKPQLVIPEWLAPGEVDVPWGFRAFDVKGKAWPDDQVLLAHDRLVLIPFGGELLLYALPPLEDDEE
;
A
#
# COMPACT_ATOMS: atom_id res chain seq x y z
N MET A 1 1.34 -27.67 -17.82
CA MET A 1 0.04 -27.37 -17.17
C MET A 1 0.30 -26.23 -16.22
N THR A 2 -0.52 -25.17 -16.28
CA THR A 2 -0.50 -24.08 -15.30
C THR A 2 -1.09 -24.58 -13.99
N ALA A 3 -0.41 -24.31 -12.88
CA ALA A 3 -0.86 -24.59 -11.52
C ALA A 3 -0.87 -23.27 -10.72
N LYS A 4 -1.53 -23.30 -9.56
CA LYS A 4 -1.56 -22.18 -8.61
C LYS A 4 -0.99 -22.61 -7.26
N LEU A 5 -0.36 -21.68 -6.57
CA LEU A 5 0.12 -21.78 -5.20
C LEU A 5 -0.25 -20.47 -4.49
N GLU A 6 -0.80 -20.57 -3.29
CA GLU A 6 -1.13 -19.42 -2.45
C GLU A 6 -0.11 -19.35 -1.31
N HIS A 7 0.28 -18.14 -0.91
CA HIS A 7 1.20 -17.91 0.20
C HIS A 7 0.85 -16.62 0.94
N GLU A 8 1.09 -16.61 2.25
CA GLU A 8 0.77 -15.47 3.12
C GLU A 8 1.98 -15.08 3.98
N TRP A 9 2.15 -13.78 4.20
CA TRP A 9 3.07 -13.21 5.17
C TRP A 9 2.30 -12.35 6.16
N GLU A 10 2.71 -12.40 7.42
CA GLU A 10 2.29 -11.43 8.44
C GLU A 10 3.49 -10.55 8.80
N LEU A 11 3.44 -9.29 8.39
CA LEU A 11 4.47 -8.30 8.73
C LEU A 11 4.02 -7.50 9.96
N GLU A 12 4.84 -7.51 11.02
CA GLU A 12 4.67 -6.61 12.16
C GLU A 12 5.65 -5.44 12.04
N LEU A 13 5.13 -4.24 11.77
CA LEU A 13 5.90 -3.01 11.63
C LEU A 13 5.68 -2.09 12.84
N PRO A 14 6.71 -1.33 13.26
CA PRO A 14 6.55 -0.35 14.33
C PRO A 14 5.59 0.76 13.89
N ALA A 15 4.78 1.27 14.83
CA ALA A 15 3.82 2.36 14.59
C ALA A 15 3.68 3.28 15.82
N ALA A 16 4.75 3.45 16.58
CA ALA A 16 4.75 4.27 17.79
C ALA A 16 4.90 5.78 17.50
N THR A 17 5.37 6.14 16.31
CA THR A 17 5.53 7.53 15.83
C THR A 17 4.85 7.72 14.48
N ALA A 18 4.63 8.99 14.08
CA ALA A 18 4.11 9.31 12.76
C ALA A 18 5.01 8.76 11.64
N ASP A 19 6.33 8.91 11.77
CA ASP A 19 7.30 8.44 10.77
C ASP A 19 7.31 6.90 10.65
N GLN A 20 7.17 6.20 11.77
CA GLN A 20 7.04 4.74 11.78
C GLN A 20 5.76 4.28 11.08
N LEU A 21 4.64 4.97 11.35
CA LEU A 21 3.37 4.69 10.69
C LEU A 21 3.42 5.04 9.19
N LEU A 22 4.16 6.08 8.82
CA LEU A 22 4.42 6.45 7.42
C LEU A 22 5.17 5.32 6.70
N ALA A 23 6.30 4.87 7.22
CA ALA A 23 7.04 3.74 6.64
C ALA A 23 6.18 2.47 6.51
N ALA A 24 5.33 2.19 7.51
CA ALA A 24 4.44 1.04 7.50
C ALA A 24 3.35 1.12 6.42
N LEU A 25 2.75 2.29 6.23
CA LEU A 25 1.75 2.51 5.18
C LEU A 25 2.38 2.62 3.79
N THR A 26 3.60 3.13 3.67
CA THR A 26 4.39 3.07 2.44
C THR A 26 4.72 1.63 2.06
N THR A 27 4.96 0.74 3.03
CA THR A 27 5.14 -0.70 2.75
C THR A 27 3.89 -1.28 2.11
N ARG A 28 2.71 -0.92 2.64
CA ARG A 28 1.41 -1.33 2.08
C ARG A 28 1.18 -0.74 0.70
N ASP A 29 1.55 0.51 0.46
CA ASP A 29 1.53 1.13 -0.86
C ASP A 29 2.37 0.36 -1.89
N ARG A 30 3.60 -0.03 -1.50
CA ARG A 30 4.49 -0.80 -2.38
C ARG A 30 3.99 -2.22 -2.64
N LEU A 31 3.28 -2.87 -1.72
CA LEU A 31 2.89 -4.28 -1.89
C LEU A 31 1.49 -4.49 -2.48
N TYR A 32 0.54 -3.63 -2.15
CA TYR A 32 -0.86 -3.86 -2.51
C TYR A 32 -1.09 -3.76 -4.03
N GLY A 33 -1.73 -4.78 -4.60
CA GLY A 33 -2.16 -4.77 -6.00
C GLY A 33 -1.03 -4.95 -7.01
N GLN A 34 0.20 -5.24 -6.57
CA GLN A 34 1.31 -5.50 -7.47
C GLN A 34 1.10 -6.81 -8.24
N THR A 35 1.56 -6.80 -9.50
CA THR A 35 1.74 -8.00 -10.30
C THR A 35 3.22 -8.13 -10.61
N ILE A 36 3.81 -9.28 -10.29
CA ILE A 36 5.24 -9.56 -10.48
C ILE A 36 5.37 -10.74 -11.42
N THR A 37 6.15 -10.58 -12.49
CA THR A 37 6.50 -11.65 -13.41
C THR A 37 7.89 -12.18 -13.06
N LEU A 38 7.98 -13.46 -12.71
CA LEU A 38 9.25 -14.14 -12.39
C LEU A 38 9.60 -15.11 -13.52
N GLU A 39 10.70 -14.84 -14.21
CA GLU A 39 11.19 -15.68 -15.30
C GLU A 39 12.28 -16.66 -14.80
N PRO A 40 12.14 -17.98 -15.03
CA PRO A 40 13.20 -18.92 -14.77
C PRO A 40 14.41 -18.66 -15.68
N GLU A 41 15.62 -18.59 -15.12
CA GLU A 41 16.86 -18.37 -15.88
C GLU A 41 17.06 -19.38 -17.02
N GLU A 42 16.62 -20.62 -16.83
CA GLU A 42 16.80 -21.70 -17.79
C GLU A 42 15.79 -21.65 -18.96
N ASN A 43 14.65 -20.95 -18.80
CA ASN A 43 13.59 -20.92 -19.81
C ASN A 43 12.60 -19.74 -19.59
N SER A 44 12.88 -18.60 -20.21
CA SER A 44 12.03 -17.40 -20.14
C SER A 44 10.60 -17.61 -20.68
N GLY A 45 10.35 -18.65 -21.49
CA GLY A 45 9.00 -19.02 -21.94
C GLY A 45 8.11 -19.67 -20.86
N GLN A 46 8.60 -19.79 -19.62
CA GLN A 46 7.95 -20.49 -18.51
C GLN A 46 7.81 -19.61 -17.26
N ALA A 47 7.45 -18.34 -17.46
CA ALA A 47 7.23 -17.37 -16.40
C ALA A 47 6.18 -17.80 -15.37
N VAL A 48 6.35 -17.30 -14.17
CA VAL A 48 5.41 -17.38 -13.05
C VAL A 48 4.88 -15.97 -12.79
N GLU A 49 3.57 -15.83 -12.81
CA GLU A 49 2.89 -14.58 -12.49
C GLU A 49 2.46 -14.59 -11.02
N VAL A 50 2.70 -13.49 -10.33
CA VAL A 50 2.35 -13.31 -8.93
C VAL A 50 1.43 -12.11 -8.81
N TRP A 51 0.30 -12.26 -8.13
CA TRP A 51 -0.56 -11.15 -7.75
C TRP A 51 -0.56 -10.98 -6.24
N LEU A 52 -0.29 -9.76 -5.76
CA LEU A 52 -0.24 -9.42 -4.35
C LEU A 52 -1.49 -8.65 -3.90
N ALA A 53 -2.03 -9.04 -2.75
CA ALA A 53 -3.02 -8.30 -2.00
C ALA A 53 -2.54 -8.09 -0.57
N SER A 54 -3.12 -7.11 0.13
CA SER A 54 -2.84 -6.90 1.54
C SER A 54 -4.07 -6.44 2.32
N VAL A 55 -4.05 -6.72 3.61
CA VAL A 55 -5.02 -6.21 4.60
C VAL A 55 -4.24 -5.69 5.80
N GLU A 56 -4.63 -4.53 6.33
CA GLU A 56 -3.91 -3.89 7.42
C GLU A 56 -4.74 -3.72 8.69
N SER A 57 -4.06 -3.66 9.83
CA SER A 57 -4.67 -3.29 11.10
C SER A 57 -3.65 -2.60 12.01
N LEU A 58 -4.15 -1.74 12.90
CA LEU A 58 -3.35 -1.06 13.90
C LEU A 58 -3.76 -1.53 15.30
N GLU A 59 -2.85 -2.20 16.00
CA GLU A 59 -3.04 -2.62 17.39
C GLU A 59 -2.01 -1.94 18.30
N ALA A 60 -2.48 -0.99 19.12
CA ALA A 60 -1.67 -0.16 20.01
C ALA A 60 -0.55 0.63 19.30
N LYS A 61 0.66 0.07 19.21
CA LYS A 61 1.86 0.68 18.59
C LYS A 61 2.48 -0.23 17.54
N LYS A 62 1.74 -1.24 17.10
CA LYS A 62 2.13 -2.19 16.07
C LYS A 62 1.16 -2.10 14.93
N TYR A 63 1.71 -1.86 13.75
CA TYR A 63 0.99 -2.01 12.51
C TYR A 63 1.18 -3.45 12.03
N ARG A 64 0.08 -4.13 11.69
CA ARG A 64 0.12 -5.47 11.11
C ARG A 64 -0.36 -5.41 9.68
N LEU A 65 0.43 -5.96 8.77
CA LEU A 65 0.09 -6.12 7.36
C LEU A 65 0.07 -7.60 7.03
N GLY A 66 -1.12 -8.14 6.75
CA GLY A 66 -1.26 -9.44 6.12
C GLY A 66 -1.07 -9.26 4.62
N VAL A 67 -0.09 -9.94 4.03
CA VAL A 67 0.20 -9.93 2.60
C VAL A 67 -0.15 -11.30 2.04
N TYR A 68 -0.96 -11.34 0.98
CA TYR A 68 -1.37 -12.55 0.29
C TYR A 68 -0.81 -12.54 -1.13
N ALA A 69 -0.25 -13.66 -1.57
CA ALA A 69 0.18 -13.90 -2.94
C ALA A 69 -0.63 -15.03 -3.59
N GLU A 70 -1.18 -14.76 -4.77
CA GLU A 70 -1.55 -15.82 -5.72
C GLU A 70 -0.41 -15.99 -6.73
N ILE A 71 0.22 -17.15 -6.74
CA ILE A 71 1.35 -17.50 -7.61
C ILE A 71 0.87 -18.49 -8.67
N SER A 72 0.99 -18.16 -9.95
CA SER A 72 0.45 -18.96 -11.05
C SER A 72 1.47 -19.18 -12.17
N GLY A 73 1.60 -20.42 -12.63
CA GLY A 73 2.63 -20.77 -13.62
C GLY A 73 2.89 -22.28 -13.72
N PRO A 74 3.98 -22.70 -14.39
CA PRO A 74 4.37 -24.11 -14.46
C PRO A 74 4.72 -24.66 -13.06
N LYS A 75 4.11 -25.80 -12.71
CA LYS A 75 4.16 -26.37 -11.35
C LYS A 75 5.57 -26.48 -10.77
N GLN A 76 6.56 -26.82 -11.59
CA GLN A 76 7.94 -27.01 -11.13
C GLN A 76 8.64 -25.73 -10.65
N TYR A 77 8.11 -24.55 -10.97
CA TYR A 77 8.71 -23.26 -10.59
C TYR A 77 7.99 -22.55 -9.45
N LEU A 78 6.79 -23.00 -9.05
CA LEU A 78 5.98 -22.27 -8.06
C LEU A 78 6.65 -22.17 -6.69
N GLU A 79 7.32 -23.23 -6.23
CA GLU A 79 8.03 -23.22 -4.93
C GLU A 79 9.24 -22.28 -4.96
N ALA A 80 10.02 -22.30 -6.05
CA ALA A 80 11.15 -21.40 -6.22
C ALA A 80 10.70 -19.93 -6.33
N ALA A 81 9.59 -19.68 -7.03
CA ALA A 81 8.98 -18.35 -7.12
C ALA A 81 8.50 -17.85 -5.76
N ARG A 82 7.87 -18.71 -4.94
CA ARG A 82 7.50 -18.38 -3.55
C ARG A 82 8.72 -17.97 -2.73
N ASP A 83 9.82 -18.73 -2.84
CA ASP A 83 11.03 -18.45 -2.07
C ASP A 83 11.66 -17.12 -2.51
N ALA A 84 11.71 -16.84 -3.82
CA ALA A 84 12.16 -15.55 -4.34
C ALA A 84 11.27 -14.37 -3.90
N LEU A 85 9.95 -14.58 -3.79
CA LEU A 85 9.04 -13.55 -3.29
C LEU A 85 9.33 -13.14 -1.84
N GLN A 86 9.88 -14.02 -1.01
CA GLN A 86 10.23 -13.63 0.36
C GLN A 86 11.31 -12.54 0.38
N ASP A 87 12.31 -12.65 -0.51
CA ASP A 87 13.35 -11.65 -0.65
C ASP A 87 12.75 -10.35 -1.22
N ILE A 88 11.93 -10.43 -2.26
CA ILE A 88 11.24 -9.26 -2.84
C ILE A 88 10.40 -8.53 -1.79
N VAL A 89 9.56 -9.24 -1.03
CA VAL A 89 8.74 -8.62 0.02
C VAL A 89 9.62 -7.90 1.05
N SER A 90 10.76 -8.51 1.43
CA SER A 90 11.69 -7.89 2.37
C SER A 90 12.35 -6.64 1.79
N GLU A 91 12.76 -6.68 0.52
CA GLU A 91 13.30 -5.53 -0.21
C GLU A 91 12.27 -4.40 -0.33
N GLN A 92 11.00 -4.70 -0.60
CA GLN A 92 9.94 -3.69 -0.64
C GLN A 92 9.72 -3.02 0.72
N VAL A 93 9.88 -3.74 1.84
CA VAL A 93 9.80 -3.15 3.19
C VAL A 93 10.96 -2.18 3.43
N GLU A 94 12.18 -2.56 3.03
CA GLU A 94 13.36 -1.68 3.16
C GLU A 94 13.25 -0.44 2.26
N ALA A 95 12.85 -0.62 1.00
CA ALA A 95 12.62 0.47 0.07
C ALA A 95 11.52 1.43 0.58
N ALA A 96 10.42 0.89 1.12
CA ALA A 96 9.36 1.70 1.70
C ALA A 96 9.82 2.55 2.89
N ALA A 97 10.74 2.04 3.71
CA ALA A 97 11.32 2.80 4.80
C ALA A 97 12.18 3.96 4.28
N ALA A 98 13.01 3.72 3.26
CA ALA A 98 13.83 4.77 2.63
C ALA A 98 12.95 5.86 1.99
N GLU A 99 11.91 5.48 1.24
CA GLU A 99 10.96 6.43 0.64
C GLU A 99 10.21 7.26 1.68
N ALA A 100 9.85 6.65 2.82
CA ALA A 100 9.20 7.36 3.91
C ALA A 100 10.12 8.42 4.55
N GLU A 101 11.43 8.20 4.57
CA GLU A 101 12.41 9.20 5.02
C GLU A 101 12.53 10.38 4.04
N GLU A 102 12.32 10.14 2.75
CA GLU A 102 12.33 11.17 1.69
C GLU A 102 10.96 11.85 1.48
N ALA A 103 9.93 11.36 2.15
CA ALA A 103 8.57 11.84 2.01
C ALA A 103 8.43 13.31 2.43
N THR A 104 7.68 14.08 1.65
CA THR A 104 7.42 15.49 1.91
C THR A 104 6.06 15.67 2.57
N LEU A 105 6.04 16.21 3.80
CA LEU A 105 4.80 16.62 4.45
C LEU A 105 4.18 17.82 3.69
N LEU A 106 3.00 17.62 3.10
CA LEU A 106 2.29 18.66 2.33
C LEU A 106 1.34 19.47 3.21
N GLU A 107 0.51 18.77 3.96
CA GLU A 107 -0.57 19.36 4.74
C GLU A 107 -0.76 18.63 6.07
N ARG A 108 -1.30 19.36 7.06
CA ARG A 108 -1.70 18.84 8.37
C ARG A 108 -3.07 19.39 8.72
N ARG A 109 -3.97 18.53 9.19
CA ARG A 109 -5.29 18.94 9.68
C ARG A 109 -5.66 18.25 10.98
N PRO A 110 -6.41 18.90 11.89
CA PRO A 110 -6.98 18.21 13.04
C PRO A 110 -7.91 17.09 12.56
N ALA A 111 -7.77 15.89 13.13
CA ALA A 111 -8.62 14.75 12.74
C ALA A 111 -10.12 15.04 13.00
N ALA A 112 -10.42 15.88 13.98
CA ALA A 112 -11.79 16.32 14.28
C ALA A 112 -12.45 17.12 13.15
N GLU A 113 -11.67 17.70 12.23
CA GLU A 113 -12.16 18.50 11.10
C GLU A 113 -12.37 17.68 9.83
N ILE A 114 -12.01 16.40 9.84
CA ILE A 114 -12.10 15.49 8.69
C ILE A 114 -13.11 14.38 8.97
N ARG A 115 -13.86 14.00 7.92
CA ARG A 115 -14.83 12.91 7.90
C ARG A 115 -14.52 12.01 6.72
N PHE A 116 -14.40 10.72 6.99
CA PHE A 116 -14.31 9.69 5.97
C PHE A 116 -15.70 9.30 5.50
N ARG A 117 -15.90 9.23 4.19
CA ARG A 117 -17.20 8.92 3.57
C ARG A 117 -16.99 7.93 2.43
N LYS A 118 -17.94 7.00 2.27
CA LYS A 118 -18.02 6.13 1.10
C LYS A 118 -18.08 6.98 -0.17
N VAL A 119 -17.36 6.56 -1.19
CA VAL A 119 -17.42 7.12 -2.56
C VAL A 119 -17.75 6.01 -3.56
N GLY A 120 -18.12 6.38 -4.78
CA GLY A 120 -18.27 5.42 -5.89
C GLY A 120 -16.95 5.22 -6.65
N GLU A 121 -16.89 4.19 -7.50
CA GLU A 121 -15.70 3.82 -8.29
C GLU A 121 -15.09 5.00 -9.07
N ASP A 122 -15.91 5.86 -9.69
CA ASP A 122 -15.45 7.04 -10.44
C ASP A 122 -14.72 8.08 -9.57
N ASP A 123 -15.00 8.09 -8.26
CA ASP A 123 -14.44 9.03 -7.29
C ASP A 123 -13.24 8.46 -6.51
N GLU A 124 -12.93 7.17 -6.70
CA GLU A 124 -11.77 6.51 -6.11
C GLU A 124 -10.47 7.21 -6.51
N LYS A 125 -9.48 7.16 -5.62
CA LYS A 125 -8.17 7.79 -5.81
C LYS A 125 -7.08 6.79 -5.43
N PRO A 126 -6.70 5.88 -6.34
CA PRO A 126 -5.72 4.84 -6.05
C PRO A 126 -4.36 5.36 -5.57
N GLN A 127 -3.99 6.59 -5.97
CA GLN A 127 -2.77 7.26 -5.52
C GLN A 127 -2.78 7.67 -4.05
N LEU A 128 -3.95 7.71 -3.40
CA LEU A 128 -4.11 8.18 -2.03
C LEU A 128 -4.30 7.00 -1.08
N VAL A 129 -3.24 6.68 -0.36
CA VAL A 129 -3.23 5.65 0.68
C VAL A 129 -3.87 6.20 1.94
N ILE A 130 -5.05 5.70 2.25
CA ILE A 130 -5.78 5.99 3.49
C ILE A 130 -5.82 4.70 4.32
N PRO A 131 -5.46 4.75 5.61
CA PRO A 131 -5.51 3.56 6.44
C PRO A 131 -6.90 2.93 6.52
N GLU A 132 -6.97 1.61 6.39
CA GLU A 132 -8.22 0.87 6.25
C GLU A 132 -9.08 0.96 7.51
N TRP A 133 -8.48 1.11 8.69
CA TRP A 133 -9.22 1.28 9.94
C TRP A 133 -9.94 2.65 10.06
N LEU A 134 -9.70 3.58 9.12
CA LEU A 134 -10.46 4.83 9.02
C LEU A 134 -11.69 4.71 8.11
N ALA A 135 -11.85 3.58 7.44
CA ALA A 135 -12.97 3.32 6.53
C ALA A 135 -14.32 3.40 7.27
N PRO A 136 -15.33 4.07 6.68
CA PRO A 136 -16.64 4.23 7.31
C PRO A 136 -17.54 3.02 7.04
N GLY A 137 -17.78 2.17 8.05
CA GLY A 137 -18.74 1.06 7.93
C GLY A 137 -18.32 0.03 6.88
N GLU A 138 -19.28 -0.51 6.14
CA GLU A 138 -19.03 -1.47 5.05
C GLU A 138 -18.74 -0.75 3.73
N VAL A 139 -17.46 -0.60 3.41
CA VAL A 139 -16.93 -0.09 2.13
C VAL A 139 -15.89 -1.04 1.58
N ASP A 140 -15.70 -0.98 0.26
CA ASP A 140 -14.66 -1.73 -0.42
C ASP A 140 -13.31 -1.05 -0.15
N VAL A 141 -12.53 -1.62 0.75
CA VAL A 141 -11.17 -1.15 1.03
C VAL A 141 -10.22 -1.66 -0.07
N PRO A 142 -9.20 -0.87 -0.45
CA PRO A 142 -8.78 0.39 0.18
C PRO A 142 -9.38 1.67 -0.43
N TRP A 143 -10.05 1.60 -1.59
CA TRP A 143 -10.35 2.80 -2.38
C TRP A 143 -11.76 3.35 -2.23
N GLY A 144 -12.72 2.56 -1.74
CA GLY A 144 -14.15 2.89 -1.69
C GLY A 144 -14.54 4.01 -0.70
N PHE A 145 -13.59 4.78 -0.20
CA PHE A 145 -13.85 5.92 0.67
C PHE A 145 -12.79 7.04 0.52
N ARG A 146 -13.17 8.28 0.87
CA ARG A 146 -12.29 9.45 0.88
C ARG A 146 -12.47 10.32 2.12
N ALA A 147 -11.48 11.15 2.38
CA ALA A 147 -11.54 12.20 3.39
C ALA A 147 -12.22 13.47 2.85
N PHE A 148 -13.09 14.06 3.66
CA PHE A 148 -13.78 15.32 3.40
C PHE A 148 -13.70 16.22 4.62
N ASP A 149 -13.57 17.52 4.42
CA ASP A 149 -13.68 18.47 5.52
C ASP A 149 -15.12 18.58 6.06
N VAL A 150 -15.28 19.30 7.18
CA VAL A 150 -16.60 19.55 7.80
C VAL A 150 -17.59 20.28 6.89
N LYS A 151 -17.12 20.95 5.82
CA LYS A 151 -17.95 21.63 4.81
C LYS A 151 -18.29 20.71 3.64
N GLY A 152 -17.76 19.48 3.62
CA GLY A 152 -17.97 18.50 2.56
C GLY A 152 -17.05 18.67 1.35
N LYS A 153 -15.99 19.47 1.43
CA LYS A 153 -14.97 19.53 0.37
C LYS A 153 -14.01 18.34 0.55
N ALA A 154 -13.71 17.65 -0.55
CA ALA A 154 -12.73 16.56 -0.53
C ALA A 154 -11.34 17.08 -0.10
N TRP A 155 -10.63 16.27 0.67
CA TRP A 155 -9.27 16.55 1.12
C TRP A 155 -8.41 15.27 1.02
N PRO A 156 -7.20 15.33 0.44
CA PRO A 156 -6.66 16.41 -0.40
C PRO A 156 -7.60 16.78 -1.54
N ASP A 157 -7.50 18.01 -2.06
CA ASP A 157 -8.27 18.38 -3.24
C ASP A 157 -7.60 17.93 -4.54
N ASP A 158 -8.31 18.06 -5.65
CA ASP A 158 -7.87 17.49 -6.92
C ASP A 158 -6.59 18.16 -7.45
N GLN A 159 -6.27 19.39 -7.03
CA GLN A 159 -5.01 20.04 -7.42
C GLN A 159 -3.82 19.32 -6.78
N VAL A 160 -3.93 18.96 -5.50
CA VAL A 160 -2.90 18.17 -4.80
C VAL A 160 -2.81 16.76 -5.40
N LEU A 161 -3.94 16.12 -5.68
CA LEU A 161 -3.96 14.78 -6.29
C LEU A 161 -3.35 14.74 -7.70
N LEU A 162 -3.45 15.82 -8.47
CA LEU A 162 -2.84 15.93 -9.81
C LEU A 162 -1.35 16.27 -9.77
N ALA A 163 -0.86 16.78 -8.64
CA ALA A 163 0.54 17.18 -8.48
C ALA A 163 1.43 16.05 -7.95
N HIS A 164 0.84 14.95 -7.46
CA HIS A 164 1.54 13.87 -6.78
C HIS A 164 0.99 12.51 -7.17
N ASP A 165 1.89 11.61 -7.56
CA ASP A 165 1.53 10.25 -7.99
C ASP A 165 1.27 9.32 -6.81
N ARG A 166 1.82 9.63 -5.63
CA ARG A 166 1.74 8.82 -4.42
C ARG A 166 1.58 9.71 -3.20
N LEU A 167 0.46 9.53 -2.49
CA LEU A 167 0.11 10.27 -1.30
C LEU A 167 -0.25 9.30 -0.17
N VAL A 168 0.20 9.60 1.05
CA VAL A 168 -0.11 8.79 2.24
C VAL A 168 -0.68 9.66 3.34
N LEU A 169 -1.81 9.23 3.92
CA LEU A 169 -2.48 9.92 5.01
C LEU A 169 -2.18 9.22 6.35
N ILE A 170 -1.53 9.94 7.27
CA ILE A 170 -1.09 9.43 8.57
C ILE A 170 -1.96 9.97 9.71
N PRO A 171 -2.77 9.13 10.37
CA PRO A 171 -3.50 9.52 11.58
C PRO A 171 -2.61 9.41 12.81
N PHE A 172 -2.10 10.54 13.31
CA PHE A 172 -1.21 10.54 14.48
C PHE A 172 -1.43 11.74 15.40
N GLY A 173 -1.45 11.49 16.72
CA GLY A 173 -1.52 12.57 17.70
C GLY A 173 -2.79 13.44 17.68
N GLY A 174 -3.89 12.93 17.12
CA GLY A 174 -5.13 13.71 16.91
C GLY A 174 -5.14 14.56 15.65
N GLU A 175 -4.12 14.42 14.80
CA GLU A 175 -3.98 15.07 13.51
C GLU A 175 -4.00 14.03 12.37
N LEU A 176 -4.32 14.50 11.16
CA LEU A 176 -4.10 13.80 9.91
C LEU A 176 -2.99 14.54 9.16
N LEU A 177 -1.93 13.83 8.83
CA LEU A 177 -0.77 14.34 8.11
C LEU A 177 -0.81 13.78 6.69
N LEU A 178 -0.73 14.64 5.68
CA LEU A 178 -0.69 14.22 4.29
C LEU A 178 0.74 14.34 3.77
N TYR A 179 1.34 13.22 3.42
CA TYR A 179 2.67 13.15 2.82
C TYR A 179 2.59 12.84 1.34
N ALA A 180 3.49 13.43 0.56
CA ALA A 180 3.84 12.95 -0.77
C ALA A 180 5.07 12.05 -0.65
N LEU A 181 4.97 10.86 -1.23
CA LEU A 181 6.13 9.98 -1.40
C LEU A 181 6.92 10.40 -2.65
N PRO A 182 8.23 10.09 -2.72
CA PRO A 182 8.93 10.15 -3.99
C PRO A 182 8.24 9.25 -5.02
N PRO A 183 8.39 9.57 -6.33
CA PRO A 183 7.98 8.65 -7.37
C PRO A 183 8.70 7.31 -7.17
N LEU A 184 8.05 6.22 -7.55
CA LEU A 184 8.78 4.95 -7.67
C LEU A 184 9.86 5.17 -8.73
N GLU A 185 11.09 4.72 -8.45
CA GLU A 185 12.08 4.63 -9.51
C GLU A 185 11.51 3.69 -10.57
N ASP A 186 11.29 4.21 -11.79
CA ASP A 186 11.06 3.35 -12.93
C ASP A 186 12.35 2.54 -13.07
N ASP A 187 12.27 1.21 -12.97
CA ASP A 187 13.29 0.35 -13.55
C ASP A 187 13.31 0.69 -15.05
N GLU A 188 14.20 1.60 -15.46
CA GLU A 188 14.45 1.87 -16.88
C GLU A 188 14.74 0.52 -17.56
N GLU A 189 13.90 0.16 -18.53
CA GLU A 189 13.97 -1.05 -19.37
C GLU A 189 15.39 -1.45 -19.80
#